data_AF-W7VRK8-F1
#
_entry.id   AF-W7VRK8-F1
#
_cell.length_a   1.000
_cell.length_b   1.000
_cell.length_c   1.000
_cell.angle_alpha   90.00
_cell.angle_beta   90.00
_cell.angle_gamma   90.00
#
_symmetry.space_group_name_H-M   'P 1'
#
loop_
_entity.id
_entity.type
_entity.pdbx_description
1 polymer ?
#
loop_
_entity_poly.entity_id
_entity_poly.type
_entity_poly.pdbx_seq_one_letter_code
_entity_poly.pdbx_strand_id
1 'polypeptide(L)'
;MEQYRASRQYDDENGALDAQLHSQTMRTVGFEVWQMVSPWRDAILINARNLALGMTVFRSPRLPDCEMRRAEILVEARDKLALRLEKAGLL
;
A
#
# COMPACT_ATOMS: atom_id res chain seq x y z
N MET A 1 -42.44 17.33 8.51
CA MET A 1 -41.78 16.10 8.01
C MET A 1 -40.48 15.96 8.77
N GLU A 2 -40.46 15.07 9.76
CA GLU A 2 -39.34 14.85 10.66
C GLU A 2 -38.33 13.94 9.95
N GLN A 3 -37.12 14.44 9.70
CA GLN A 3 -36.06 13.67 9.06
C GLN A 3 -35.58 12.59 10.02
N TYR A 4 -35.97 11.34 9.76
CA TYR A 4 -35.45 10.17 10.44
C TYR A 4 -33.94 10.06 10.16
N ARG A 5 -33.12 10.43 11.15
CA ARG A 5 -31.69 10.12 11.16
C ARG A 5 -31.53 8.71 11.71
N ALA A 6 -31.32 7.74 10.82
CA ALA A 6 -30.91 6.39 11.21
C ALA A 6 -29.67 6.49 12.12
N SER A 7 -29.71 5.80 13.26
CA SER A 7 -28.59 5.81 14.20
C SER A 7 -27.38 5.11 13.57
N ARG A 8 -26.19 5.70 13.73
CA ARG A 8 -24.90 5.10 13.32
C ARG A 8 -24.57 3.77 14.02
N GLN A 9 -25.37 3.36 14.99
CA GLN A 9 -25.13 2.16 15.80
C GLN A 9 -25.14 0.87 14.98
N TYR A 10 -25.84 0.82 13.84
CA TYR A 10 -25.81 -0.35 12.94
C TYR A 10 -24.65 -0.32 11.93
N ASP A 11 -23.98 0.83 11.70
CA ASP A 11 -22.80 0.92 10.81
C ASP A 11 -21.55 0.31 11.47
N ASP A 12 -21.46 0.38 12.80
CA ASP A 12 -20.41 -0.26 13.61
C ASP A 12 -20.50 -1.79 13.53
N GLU A 13 -21.70 -2.37 13.70
CA GLU A 13 -21.90 -3.83 13.69
C GLU A 13 -21.71 -4.47 12.30
N ASN A 14 -21.85 -3.69 11.23
CA ASN A 14 -21.72 -4.18 9.85
C ASN A 14 -20.30 -4.02 9.29
N GLY A 15 -19.33 -3.59 10.11
CA GLY A 15 -17.93 -3.39 9.71
C GLY A 15 -17.71 -2.25 8.72
N ALA A 16 -18.70 -1.37 8.53
CA ALA A 16 -18.62 -0.27 7.56
C ALA A 16 -17.55 0.75 7.98
N LEU A 17 -17.41 1.02 9.28
CA LEU A 17 -16.36 1.88 9.80
C LEU A 17 -14.96 1.28 9.65
N ASP A 18 -14.79 -0.03 9.90
CA ASP A 18 -13.52 -0.72 9.69
C ASP A 18 -13.10 -0.72 8.21
N ALA A 19 -14.05 -0.95 7.31
CA ALA A 19 -13.81 -0.87 5.87
C ALA A 19 -13.42 0.56 5.44
N GLN A 20 -14.07 1.59 6.00
CA GLN A 20 -13.75 2.98 5.72
C GLN A 20 -12.35 3.35 6.23
N LEU A 21 -12.01 2.94 7.46
CA LEU A 21 -10.70 3.15 8.06
C LEU A 21 -9.61 2.46 7.23
N HIS A 22 -9.83 1.19 6.87
CA HIS A 22 -8.92 0.43 6.02
C HIS A 22 -8.73 1.11 4.65
N SER A 23 -9.81 1.56 4.01
CA SER A 23 -9.76 2.28 2.73
C SER A 23 -8.94 3.57 2.85
N GLN A 24 -9.10 4.31 3.93
CA GLN A 24 -8.33 5.53 4.19
C GLN A 24 -6.84 5.22 4.37
N THR A 25 -6.51 4.21 5.18
CA THR A 25 -5.13 3.75 5.38
C THR A 25 -4.49 3.33 4.06
N MET A 26 -5.18 2.53 3.24
CA MET A 26 -4.66 2.08 1.95
C MET A 26 -4.48 3.22 0.94
N ARG A 27 -5.32 4.26 0.98
CA ARG A 27 -5.11 5.48 0.16
C ARG A 27 -3.83 6.21 0.56
N THR A 28 -3.59 6.37 1.85
CA THR A 28 -2.36 7.01 2.36
C THR A 28 -1.13 6.17 1.99
N VAL A 29 -1.18 4.84 2.15
CA VAL A 29 -0.10 3.95 1.67
C VAL A 29 0.15 4.15 0.18
N GLY A 30 -0.90 4.15 -0.64
CA GLY A 30 -0.79 4.38 -2.08
C GLY A 30 -0.15 5.74 -2.41
N PHE A 31 -0.55 6.79 -1.70
CA PHE A 31 0.04 8.13 -1.84
C PHE A 31 1.55 8.10 -1.54
N GLU A 32 1.97 7.52 -0.41
CA GLU A 32 3.38 7.46 -0.03
C GLU A 32 4.22 6.67 -1.03
N VAL A 33 3.70 5.55 -1.55
CA VAL A 33 4.37 4.78 -2.62
C VAL A 33 4.52 5.62 -3.89
N TRP A 34 3.52 6.41 -4.27
CA TRP A 34 3.59 7.26 -5.47
C TRP A 34 4.61 8.39 -5.37
N GLN A 35 4.90 8.87 -4.15
CA GLN A 35 5.94 9.87 -3.89
C GLN A 35 7.37 9.28 -3.95
N MET A 36 7.52 7.95 -3.99
CA MET A 36 8.83 7.31 -4.17
C MET A 36 9.30 7.46 -5.62
N VAL A 37 10.61 7.63 -5.80
CA VAL A 37 11.22 7.68 -7.13
C VAL A 37 11.52 6.27 -7.65
N SER A 38 11.64 6.14 -8.97
CA SER A 38 12.20 4.94 -9.61
C SER A 38 13.70 4.83 -9.22
N PRO A 39 14.22 3.64 -8.90
CA PRO A 39 13.62 2.31 -9.08
C PRO A 39 12.76 1.80 -7.91
N TRP A 40 12.79 2.45 -6.75
CA TRP A 40 12.17 1.92 -5.53
C TRP A 40 10.64 1.80 -5.63
N ARG A 41 9.97 2.80 -6.19
CA ARG A 41 8.52 2.74 -6.45
C ARG A 41 8.15 1.51 -7.28
N ASP A 42 8.86 1.31 -8.39
CA ASP A 42 8.57 0.24 -9.33
C ASP A 42 8.84 -1.14 -8.71
N ALA A 43 9.88 -1.25 -7.87
CA ALA A 43 10.17 -2.46 -7.10
C ALA A 43 9.03 -2.80 -6.12
N ILE A 44 8.51 -1.81 -5.39
CA ILE A 44 7.39 -2.00 -4.45
C ILE A 44 6.11 -2.40 -5.20
N LEU A 45 5.75 -1.69 -6.27
CA LEU A 45 4.51 -1.97 -7.02
C LEU A 45 4.52 -3.37 -7.64
N ILE A 46 5.66 -3.80 -8.19
CA ILE A 46 5.81 -5.16 -8.72
C ILE A 46 5.76 -6.19 -7.61
N ASN A 47 6.46 -5.96 -6.50
CA ASN A 47 6.45 -6.89 -5.37
C ASN A 47 5.03 -7.03 -4.79
N ALA A 48 4.30 -5.94 -4.64
CA ALA A 48 2.90 -5.94 -4.20
C ALA A 48 2.01 -6.73 -5.16
N ARG A 49 2.17 -6.53 -6.48
CA ARG A 49 1.40 -7.28 -7.49
C ARG A 49 1.69 -8.79 -7.45
N ASN A 50 2.97 -9.14 -7.30
CA ASN A 50 3.41 -10.52 -7.14
C ASN A 50 2.79 -11.17 -5.88
N LEU A 51 2.83 -10.47 -4.74
CA LEU A 51 2.24 -10.94 -3.48
C LEU A 51 0.72 -11.09 -3.57
N ALA A 52 0.02 -10.11 -4.15
CA ALA A 52 -1.43 -10.13 -4.28
C ALA A 52 -1.94 -11.30 -5.14
N LEU A 53 -1.13 -11.76 -6.10
CA LEU A 53 -1.47 -12.86 -7.00
C LEU A 53 -0.80 -14.19 -6.60
N GLY A 54 0.05 -14.20 -5.56
CA GLY A 54 0.79 -15.38 -5.14
C GLY A 54 1.80 -15.90 -6.19
N MET A 55 2.25 -15.05 -7.12
CA MET A 55 3.14 -15.41 -8.23
C MET A 55 4.32 -14.46 -8.33
N THR A 56 5.45 -14.88 -8.92
CA THR A 56 6.68 -14.06 -9.06
C THR A 56 7.05 -13.78 -10.53
N VAL A 57 6.04 -13.51 -11.36
CA VAL A 57 6.20 -13.36 -12.82
C VAL A 57 6.32 -11.91 -13.29
N PHE A 58 5.81 -10.94 -12.52
CA PHE A 58 5.86 -9.54 -12.93
C PHE A 58 7.27 -8.99 -12.76
N ARG A 59 7.77 -8.35 -13.83
CA ARG A 59 9.09 -7.71 -13.90
C ARG A 59 8.96 -6.35 -14.57
N SER A 60 9.82 -5.40 -14.20
CA SER A 60 9.91 -4.08 -14.85
C SER A 60 11.24 -4.00 -15.59
N PRO A 61 11.26 -3.51 -16.85
CA PRO A 61 12.50 -3.23 -17.57
C PRO A 61 13.32 -2.10 -16.94
N ARG A 62 12.76 -1.35 -15.98
CA ARG A 62 13.50 -0.33 -15.20
C ARG A 62 14.23 -0.92 -13.98
N LEU A 63 14.05 -2.22 -13.71
CA LEU A 63 14.76 -2.95 -12.67
C LEU A 63 15.85 -3.82 -13.30
N PRO A 64 16.95 -4.10 -12.58
CA PRO A 64 18.02 -4.96 -13.07
C PRO A 64 17.55 -6.38 -13.43
N ASP A 65 18.18 -6.99 -14.43
CA ASP A 65 17.93 -8.40 -14.79
C ASP A 65 18.52 -9.38 -13.78
N CYS A 66 19.58 -8.98 -13.07
CA CYS A 66 20.17 -9.76 -11.99
C CYS A 66 19.22 -9.83 -10.78
N GLU A 67 18.88 -11.06 -10.37
CA GLU A 67 17.95 -11.31 -9.27
C GLU A 67 18.46 -10.78 -7.93
N MET A 68 19.75 -11.00 -7.63
CA MET A 68 20.38 -10.50 -6.41
C MET A 68 20.28 -8.98 -6.32
N ARG A 69 20.58 -8.28 -7.42
CA ARG A 69 20.50 -6.81 -7.47
C ARG A 69 19.07 -6.29 -7.32
N ARG A 70 18.07 -7.03 -7.82
CA ARG A 70 16.66 -6.68 -7.57
C ARG A 70 16.28 -6.85 -6.11
N ALA A 71 16.74 -7.92 -5.47
CA ALA A 71 16.49 -8.15 -4.05
C ALA A 71 17.07 -7.02 -3.20
N GLU A 72 18.30 -6.57 -3.49
CA GLU A 72 18.92 -5.41 -2.84
C GLU A 72 18.06 -4.14 -2.98
N ILE A 73 17.61 -3.82 -4.20
CA ILE A 73 16.75 -2.65 -4.45
C ILE A 73 15.42 -2.78 -3.71
N LEU A 74 14.84 -3.99 -3.63
CA LEU A 74 13.59 -4.21 -2.93
C LEU A 74 13.74 -4.02 -1.41
N VAL A 75 14.84 -4.50 -0.82
CA VAL A 75 15.16 -4.24 0.59
C VAL A 75 15.27 -2.74 0.83
N GLU A 76 16.08 -2.04 0.05
CA GLU A 76 16.24 -0.59 0.18
C GLU A 76 14.90 0.15 -0.01
N ALA A 77 14.08 -0.28 -0.96
CA ALA A 77 12.76 0.31 -1.20
C ALA A 77 11.81 0.13 -0.01
N ARG A 78 11.86 -1.03 0.66
CA ARG A 78 11.06 -1.30 1.87
C ARG A 78 11.49 -0.42 3.04
N ASP A 79 12.79 -0.27 3.26
CA ASP A 79 13.30 0.61 4.32
C ASP A 79 12.86 2.06 4.10
N LYS A 80 12.96 2.55 2.85
CA LYS A 80 12.47 3.89 2.51
C LYS A 80 10.97 4.03 2.68
N LEU A 81 10.20 3.02 2.28
CA LEU A 81 8.75 3.03 2.46
C LEU A 81 8.37 3.03 3.94
N ALA A 82 9.03 2.21 4.77
CA ALA A 82 8.79 2.14 6.21
C ALA A 82 8.99 3.52 6.85
N LEU A 83 10.11 4.19 6.58
CA LEU A 83 10.38 5.54 7.09
C LEU A 83 9.31 6.57 6.66
N ARG A 84 8.74 6.42 5.46
CA ARG A 84 7.65 7.31 4.99
C ARG A 84 6.34 7.00 5.70
N LEU A 85 6.03 5.73 5.89
CA LEU A 85 4.81 5.29 6.59
C LEU A 85 4.85 5.69 8.07
N GLU A 86 6.01 5.58 8.74
CA GLU A 86 6.22 6.10 10.10
C GLU A 86 5.94 7.60 10.17
N LYS A 87 6.50 8.39 9.23
CA LYS A 87 6.25 9.84 9.16
C LYS A 87 4.78 10.19 8.86
N ALA A 88 4.07 9.31 8.17
CA ALA A 88 2.64 9.44 7.91
C ALA A 88 1.76 8.93 9.06
N GLY A 89 2.35 8.38 10.13
CA GLY A 89 1.63 7.84 11.30
C GLY A 89 0.92 6.51 11.03
N LEU A 90 1.41 5.72 10.07
CA LEU A 90 0.84 4.42 9.67
C LEU A 90 1.61 3.21 10.21
N LEU A 91 2.80 3.44 10.77
CA LEU A 91 3.74 2.45 11.31
C LEU A 91 4.34 3.05 12.59
#